data_AF-A0A0H4PJK5-F1
#
_entry.id   AF-A0A0H4PJK5-F1
#
_cell.length_a   1.000
_cell.length_b   1.000
_cell.length_c   1.000
_cell.angle_alpha   90.00
_cell.angle_beta   90.00
_cell.angle_gamma   90.00
#
_symmetry.space_group_name_H-M   'P 1'
#
loop_
_entity.id
_entity.type
_entity.pdbx_description
1 polymer ?
#
loop_
_entity_poly.entity_id
_entity_poly.type
_entity_poly.pdbx_seq_one_letter_code
_entity_poly.pdbx_strand_id
1 'polypeptide(L)'
;GGFAMPIRENKAQEIYIVMSGEMMALYAANNIARGILKYAAGGSVRLGGLICNERQTDRELDLAEALAAKLNSKLIHFVPRDNIVQHA
;
A
#
# COMPACT_ATOMS: atom_id res chain seq x y z
N GLY A 1 5.38 15.38 8.25
CA GLY A 1 4.83 14.46 7.21
C GLY A 1 3.89 13.48 7.88
N GLY A 2 2.65 13.36 7.39
CA GLY A 2 1.53 12.75 8.11
C GLY A 2 1.70 11.27 8.51
N PHE A 3 2.35 10.44 7.70
CA PHE A 3 2.48 9.01 8.01
C PHE A 3 3.69 8.67 8.91
N ALA A 4 4.69 9.55 8.98
CA ALA A 4 5.92 9.26 9.73
C ALA A 4 5.77 9.45 11.24
N MET A 5 4.88 10.35 11.69
CA MET A 5 4.69 10.66 13.11
C MET A 5 4.04 9.50 13.88
N PRO A 6 2.93 8.88 13.41
CA PRO A 6 2.34 7.71 14.09
C PRO A 6 3.29 6.52 14.18
N ILE A 7 4.15 6.33 13.17
CA ILE A 7 5.17 5.28 13.13
C ILE A 7 6.27 5.54 14.16
N ARG A 8 6.79 6.77 14.22
CA ARG A 8 7.84 7.15 15.18
C ARG A 8 7.37 7.04 16.62
N GLU A 9 6.10 7.35 16.88
CA GLU A 9 5.48 7.23 18.20
C GLU A 9 5.04 5.79 18.53
N ASN A 10 5.33 4.81 17.66
CA ASN A 10 4.90 3.41 17.80
C ASN A 10 3.37 3.24 18.01
N LYS A 11 2.57 4.20 17.53
CA LYS A 11 1.10 4.13 17.61
C LYS A 11 0.49 3.16 16.58
N ALA A 12 1.24 2.80 15.54
CA ALA A 12 0.85 1.83 14.53
C ALA A 12 1.98 0.81 14.34
N GLN A 13 1.62 -0.48 14.46
CA GLN A 13 2.57 -1.58 14.28
C GLN A 13 2.43 -2.27 12.92
N GLU A 14 1.25 -2.19 12.31
CA GLU A 14 0.98 -2.80 11.02
C GLU A 14 0.46 -1.74 10.05
N ILE A 15 1.08 -1.68 8.88
CA ILE A 15 0.74 -0.69 7.85
C ILE A 15 0.26 -1.38 6.60
N TYR A 16 -0.86 -0.90 6.09
CA TYR A 16 -1.42 -1.29 4.81
C TYR A 16 -1.38 -0.08 3.87
N ILE A 17 -0.95 -0.31 2.63
CA ILE A 17 -0.87 0.74 1.61
C ILE A 17 -1.98 0.51 0.60
N VAL A 18 -2.91 1.47 0.51
CA VAL A 18 -3.91 1.50 -0.55
C VAL A 18 -3.29 2.17 -1.78
N MET A 19 -3.39 1.52 -2.93
CA MET A 19 -2.82 1.98 -4.20
C MET A 19 -3.69 1.54 -5.38
N SER A 20 -3.33 1.94 -6.60
CA SER A 20 -3.95 1.48 -7.87
C SER A 20 -2.84 1.09 -8.86
N GLY A 21 -3.22 0.60 -10.03
CA GLY A 21 -2.31 0.26 -11.14
C GLY A 21 -1.67 1.46 -11.83
N GLU A 22 -2.06 2.69 -11.48
CA GLU A 22 -1.46 3.89 -12.04
C GLU A 22 0.00 4.05 -11.61
N MET A 23 0.85 4.49 -12.55
CA MET A 23 2.29 4.70 -12.30
C MET A 23 2.58 5.54 -11.05
N MET A 24 1.81 6.61 -10.83
CA MET A 24 2.00 7.49 -9.67
C MET A 24 1.63 6.80 -8.36
N ALA A 25 0.60 5.96 -8.35
CA ALA A 25 0.20 5.20 -7.18
C ALA A 25 1.24 4.13 -6.82
N LEU A 26 1.77 3.42 -7.83
CA LEU A 26 2.87 2.45 -7.65
C LEU A 26 4.14 3.14 -7.12
N TYR A 27 4.49 4.31 -7.65
CA TYR A 27 5.62 5.10 -7.19
C TYR A 27 5.46 5.56 -5.74
N ALA A 28 4.28 6.08 -5.39
CA ALA A 28 3.97 6.48 -4.02
C ALA A 28 4.03 5.29 -3.04
N ALA A 29 3.46 4.14 -3.43
CA ALA A 29 3.50 2.92 -2.63
C ALA A 29 4.94 2.46 -2.35
N ASN A 30 5.80 2.47 -3.37
CA ASN A 30 7.22 2.14 -3.21
C ASN A 30 7.95 3.13 -2.28
N ASN A 31 7.67 4.43 -2.39
CA ASN A 31 8.29 5.44 -1.51
C ASN A 31 7.84 5.29 -0.06
N ILE A 32 6.56 5.02 0.17
CA ILE A 32 6.02 4.77 1.51
C ILE A 32 6.64 3.49 2.09
N ALA A 33 6.70 2.39 1.32
CA ALA A 33 7.32 1.14 1.75
C ALA A 33 8.80 1.33 2.16
N ARG A 34 9.57 2.09 1.38
CA ARG A 34 10.95 2.47 1.75
C ARG A 34 11.00 3.30 3.04
N GLY A 35 10.04 4.21 3.22
CA GLY A 35 9.87 4.97 4.46
C GLY A 35 9.63 4.08 5.67
N ILE A 36 8.74 3.08 5.53
CA ILE A 36 8.44 2.10 6.59
C ILE A 36 9.68 1.29 6.94
N LEU A 37 10.43 0.81 5.95
CA LEU A 37 11.66 0.03 6.18
C LEU A 37 12.66 0.79 7.06
N LYS A 38 12.80 2.10 6.86
CA LYS A 38 13.68 2.95 7.69
C LYS A 38 13.28 2.96 9.17
N TYR A 39 11.99 2.90 9.47
CA TYR A 39 11.47 2.90 10.84
C TYR A 39 11.37 1.48 11.42
N ALA A 40 11.19 0.46 10.59
CA ALA A 40 11.14 -0.94 10.99
C ALA A 40 12.46 -1.44 11.60
N ALA A 41 13.59 -0.84 11.23
CA ALA A 41 14.90 -1.19 11.79
C ALA A 41 15.06 -0.86 13.28
N GLY A 42 14.36 0.17 13.78
CA GLY A 42 14.43 0.62 15.18
C GLY A 42 13.14 0.41 15.98
N GLY A 43 12.09 -0.14 15.37
CA GLY A 43 10.78 -0.28 15.98
C GLY A 43 10.04 -1.55 15.56
N SER A 44 8.83 -1.73 16.06
CA SER A 44 8.00 -2.91 15.78
C SER A 44 7.14 -2.78 14.51
N VAL A 45 7.21 -1.64 13.81
CA VAL A 45 6.37 -1.39 12.63
C VAL A 45 6.72 -2.33 11.47
N ARG A 46 5.71 -2.88 10.80
CA ARG A 46 5.85 -3.75 9.62
C ARG A 46 4.85 -3.36 8.54
N LEU A 47 5.20 -3.66 7.29
CA LEU A 47 4.27 -3.58 6.15
C LEU A 47 3.41 -4.86 6.14
N GLY A 48 2.13 -4.73 6.47
CA GLY A 48 1.16 -5.84 6.47
C GLY A 48 0.77 -6.27 5.05
N GLY A 49 0.66 -5.32 4.13
CA GLY A 49 0.44 -5.61 2.72
C GLY A 49 -0.06 -4.44 1.88
N LEU A 50 -0.27 -4.71 0.60
CA LEU A 50 -0.88 -3.77 -0.35
C LEU A 50 -2.36 -4.07 -0.51
N ILE A 51 -3.16 -3.03 -0.72
CA ILE A 51 -4.56 -3.14 -1.12
C ILE A 51 -4.69 -2.40 -2.44
N CYS A 52 -5.12 -3.10 -3.49
CA CYS A 52 -5.39 -2.48 -4.77
C CYS A 52 -6.82 -1.95 -4.78
N ASN A 53 -7.00 -0.66 -5.00
CA ASN A 53 -8.27 -0.03 -5.29
C ASN A 53 -8.32 0.23 -6.79
N GLU A 54 -9.14 -0.55 -7.49
CA GLU A 54 -9.16 -0.59 -8.95
C GLU A 54 -9.50 0.78 -9.55
N ARG A 55 -8.73 1.17 -10.57
CA ARG A 55 -8.98 2.34 -11.40
C ARG A 55 -9.28 1.99 -12.86
N GLN A 56 -9.53 0.71 -13.13
CA GLN A 56 -9.82 0.17 -14.46
C GLN A 56 -8.66 0.38 -15.43
N THR A 57 -7.44 0.19 -14.92
CA THR A 57 -6.23 0.20 -15.74
C THR A 57 -5.93 -1.22 -16.24
N ASP A 58 -5.29 -1.34 -17.41
CA ASP A 58 -4.95 -2.65 -17.96
C ASP A 58 -4.02 -3.42 -17.02
N ARG A 59 -4.36 -4.69 -16.77
CA ARG A 59 -3.55 -5.62 -15.96
C ARG A 59 -3.24 -5.11 -14.54
N GLU A 60 -4.16 -4.34 -13.96
CA GLU A 60 -4.00 -3.72 -12.65
C GLU A 60 -3.71 -4.74 -11.53
N LEU A 61 -4.37 -5.90 -11.57
CA LEU A 61 -4.12 -7.00 -10.63
C LEU A 61 -2.68 -7.51 -10.73
N ASP A 62 -2.21 -7.84 -11.95
CA ASP A 62 -0.84 -8.33 -12.17
C ASP A 62 0.20 -7.32 -11.68
N LEU A 63 -0.03 -6.02 -11.93
CA LEU A 63 0.88 -4.96 -11.50
C LEU A 63 0.94 -4.84 -9.98
N ALA A 64 -0.22 -4.93 -9.32
CA ALA A 64 -0.33 -4.88 -7.86
C ALA A 64 0.36 -6.09 -7.20
N GLU A 65 0.14 -7.30 -7.72
CA GLU A 65 0.79 -8.53 -7.26
C GLU A 65 2.31 -8.48 -7.46
N ALA A 66 2.76 -8.05 -8.65
CA ALA A 66 4.17 -7.92 -8.95
C ALA A 66 4.87 -6.89 -8.04
N LEU A 67 4.21 -5.76 -7.74
CA LEU A 67 4.75 -4.78 -6.80
C LEU A 67 4.81 -5.35 -5.39
N ALA A 68 3.76 -6.02 -4.92
CA ALA A 68 3.73 -6.64 -3.60
C ALA A 68 4.88 -7.64 -3.43
N ALA A 69 5.08 -8.52 -4.42
CA ALA A 69 6.18 -9.48 -4.43
C ALA A 69 7.55 -8.78 -4.40
N LYS A 70 7.76 -7.73 -5.20
CA LYS A 70 9.01 -6.95 -5.21
C LYS A 70 9.29 -6.24 -3.89
N LEU A 71 8.26 -5.89 -3.13
CA LEU A 71 8.38 -5.28 -1.80
C LEU A 71 8.52 -6.32 -0.68
N ASN A 72 8.67 -7.62 -1.00
CA ASN A 72 8.63 -8.72 -0.03
C ASN A 72 7.38 -8.68 0.84
N SER A 73 6.24 -8.39 0.22
CA SER A 73 4.94 -8.29 0.86
C SER A 73 3.90 -9.05 0.02
N LYS A 74 2.62 -8.85 0.34
CA LYS A 74 1.49 -9.52 -0.33
C LYS A 74 0.42 -8.52 -0.72
N LEU A 75 -0.26 -8.79 -1.82
CA LEU A 75 -1.53 -8.16 -2.14
C LEU A 75 -2.59 -8.78 -1.22
N ILE A 76 -3.11 -8.00 -0.28
CA ILE A 76 -4.10 -8.45 0.69
C ILE A 76 -5.46 -8.59 0.03
N HIS A 77 -5.81 -7.60 -0.79
CA HIS A 77 -7.08 -7.56 -1.46
C HIS A 77 -7.02 -6.69 -2.71
N PHE A 78 -7.85 -7.06 -3.69
CA PHE A 78 -8.14 -6.27 -4.87
C PHE A 78 -9.60 -5.84 -4.78
N VAL A 79 -9.83 -4.55 -4.60
CA VAL A 79 -11.14 -3.93 -4.47
C VAL A 79 -11.58 -3.48 -5.87
N PRO A 80 -12.57 -4.15 -6.49
CA PRO A 80 -13.05 -3.75 -7.79
C PRO A 80 -13.79 -2.42 -7.71
N ARG A 81 -13.76 -1.66 -8.81
CA ARG A 81 -14.45 -0.38 -8.90
C ARG A 81 -15.93 -0.61 -9.16
N ASP A 82 -16.75 -0.19 -8.21
CA ASP A 82 -18.21 -0.27 -8.32
C ASP A 82 -18.86 1.09 -8.02
N ASN A 83 -19.80 1.49 -8.88
CA ASN A 83 -20.55 2.74 -8.71
C ASN A 83 -21.48 2.70 -7.49
N ILE A 84 -21.79 1.53 -6.92
CA ILE A 84 -22.54 1.44 -5.67
C ILE A 84 -21.85 2.22 -4.54
N VAL A 85 -20.51 2.27 -4.53
CA VAL A 85 -19.72 3.01 -3.52
C VAL A 85 -19.94 4.52 -3.61
N GLN A 86 -20.29 5.05 -4.79
CA GLN A 86 -20.59 6.48 -4.96
C GLN A 86 -22.01 6.85 -4.54
N HIS A 87 -22.92 5.88 -4.50
CA HIS A 87 -24.33 6.08 -4.16
C HIS A 87 -24.67 5.70 -2.71
N ALA A 88 -23.71 5.15 -1.97
CA ALA A 88 -23.82 4.83 -0.55
C ALA A 88 -23.55 6.07 0.32
#